data_AF-A0A5N8UL22-F1
#
_entry.id   AF-A0A5N8UL22-F1
#
_cell.length_a   1.000
_cell.length_b   1.000
_cell.length_c   1.000
_cell.angle_alpha   90.00
_cell.angle_beta   90.00
_cell.angle_gamma   90.00
#
_symmetry.space_group_name_H-M   'P 1'
#
loop_
_entity.id
_entity.type
_entity.pdbx_description
1 polymer ?
#
loop_
_entity_poly.entity_id
_entity_poly.type
_entity_poly.pdbx_seq_one_letter_code
_entity_poly.pdbx_strand_id
1 'polypeptide(L)'
;MNISEQDLLQVKMINDYFELYSDIEIWTCEVLNNVEFWIPEYYKLRDKYSAVEIDFLFIKFPFFQWISQLFDNIELIMRAENAHSCPPFQD
;
A
#
# COMPACT_ATOMS: atom_id res chain seq x y z
N MET A 1 20.20 8.74 0.17
CA MET A 1 18.89 8.15 -0.17
C MET A 1 19.01 7.62 -1.58
N ASN A 2 18.82 6.31 -1.79
CA ASN A 2 19.16 5.62 -3.05
C ASN A 2 17.91 5.24 -3.87
N ILE A 3 16.79 5.90 -3.62
CA ILE A 3 15.55 5.67 -4.34
C ILE A 3 15.71 6.19 -5.76
N SER A 4 15.35 5.38 -6.76
CA SER A 4 15.51 5.79 -8.15
C SER A 4 14.54 6.91 -8.49
N GLU A 5 14.90 7.72 -9.48
CA GLU A 5 14.02 8.80 -9.95
C GLU A 5 12.68 8.27 -10.46
N GLN A 6 12.69 7.10 -11.12
CA GLN A 6 11.49 6.45 -11.62
C GLN A 6 10.56 6.02 -10.48
N ASP A 7 11.10 5.40 -9.43
CA ASP A 7 10.30 4.97 -8.27
C ASP A 7 9.77 6.18 -7.50
N LEU A 8 10.57 7.25 -7.38
CA LEU A 8 10.12 8.52 -6.81
C LEU A 8 8.96 9.13 -7.59
N LEU A 9 9.00 9.06 -8.92
CA LEU A 9 7.91 9.55 -9.77
C LEU A 9 6.64 8.70 -9.59
N GLN A 10 6.77 7.38 -9.50
CA GLN A 10 5.64 6.49 -9.24
C GLN A 10 4.99 6.77 -7.88
N VAL A 11 5.80 6.88 -6.82
CA VAL A 11 5.31 7.22 -5.48
C VAL A 11 4.58 8.57 -5.49
N LYS A 12 5.15 9.56 -6.19
CA LYS A 12 4.51 10.86 -6.36
C LYS A 12 3.17 10.75 -7.10
N MET A 13 3.11 10.01 -8.21
CA MET A 13 1.87 9.82 -8.97
C MET A 13 0.77 9.19 -8.12
N ILE A 14 1.10 8.18 -7.31
CA ILE A 14 0.17 7.57 -6.37
C ILE A 14 -0.30 8.62 -5.35
N ASN A 15 0.64 9.32 -4.72
CA ASN A 15 0.32 10.36 -3.74
C ASN A 15 -0.63 11.42 -4.31
N ASP A 16 -0.29 11.98 -5.47
CA ASP A 16 -1.05 13.06 -6.12
C ASP A 16 -2.43 12.56 -6.56
N TYR A 17 -2.54 11.30 -7.01
CA TYR A 17 -3.85 10.71 -7.37
C TYR A 17 -4.77 10.62 -6.15
N PHE A 18 -4.27 10.14 -5.03
CA PHE A 18 -5.09 9.94 -3.83
C PHE A 18 -5.30 11.21 -2.99
N GLU A 19 -4.44 12.21 -3.15
CA GLU A 19 -4.68 13.56 -2.65
C GLU A 19 -6.01 14.11 -3.19
N LEU A 20 -6.37 13.84 -4.45
CA LEU A 20 -7.65 14.26 -5.03
C LEU A 20 -8.88 13.65 -4.34
N TYR A 21 -8.70 12.51 -3.66
CA TYR A 21 -9.76 11.80 -2.94
C TYR A 21 -9.71 12.05 -1.43
N SER A 22 -8.84 12.94 -0.96
CA SER A 22 -8.66 13.25 0.46
C SER A 22 -9.89 13.90 1.11
N ASP A 23 -10.64 14.69 0.34
CA ASP A 23 -11.86 15.37 0.79
C ASP A 23 -13.13 14.51 0.67
N ILE A 24 -13.02 13.29 0.13
CA ILE A 24 -14.18 12.40 -0.03
C ILE A 24 -14.34 11.57 1.25
N GLU A 25 -15.34 11.92 2.06
CA GLU A 25 -15.71 11.21 3.31
C GLU A 25 -16.00 9.72 3.10
N ILE A 26 -16.35 9.31 1.87
CA ILE A 26 -16.67 7.93 1.51
C ILE A 26 -15.82 7.49 0.31
N TRP A 27 -14.86 6.61 0.58
CA TRP A 27 -14.09 5.94 -0.46
C TRP A 27 -15.03 5.01 -1.22
N THR A 28 -15.38 5.38 -2.44
CA THR A 28 -16.24 4.57 -3.29
C THR A 28 -15.53 3.27 -3.65
N CYS A 29 -16.29 2.23 -3.99
CA CYS A 29 -15.72 0.99 -4.55
C CYS A 29 -14.83 1.26 -5.77
N GLU A 30 -15.06 2.36 -6.49
CA GLU A 30 -14.23 2.79 -7.62
C GLU A 30 -12.83 3.25 -7.18
N VAL A 31 -12.71 4.00 -6.08
CA VAL A 31 -11.41 4.36 -5.50
C VAL A 31 -10.69 3.11 -5.02
N LEU A 32 -11.39 2.20 -4.34
CA LEU A 32 -10.83 0.93 -3.86
C LEU A 32 -10.41 -0.02 -5.01
N ASN A 33 -11.13 -0.04 -6.13
CA ASN A 33 -10.73 -0.77 -7.33
C ASN A 33 -9.48 -0.16 -7.97
N ASN A 34 -9.34 1.17 -7.94
CA ASN A 34 -8.14 1.83 -8.45
C ASN A 34 -6.92 1.55 -7.56
N VAL A 35 -7.12 1.53 -6.25
CA VAL A 35 -6.16 1.10 -5.23
C VAL A 35 -5.63 -0.31 -5.54
N GLU A 36 -6.46 -1.26 -5.95
CA GLU A 36 -6.04 -2.63 -6.30
C GLU A 36 -4.96 -2.68 -7.39
N PHE A 37 -5.01 -1.81 -8.40
CA PHE A 37 -3.99 -1.75 -9.45
C PHE A 37 -2.60 -1.33 -8.94
N TRP A 38 -2.54 -0.62 -7.81
CA TRP A 38 -1.29 -0.14 -7.22
C TRP A 38 -0.68 -1.12 -6.21
N ILE A 39 -1.44 -2.14 -5.77
CA ILE A 39 -0.98 -3.17 -4.83
C ILE A 39 0.34 -3.82 -5.28
N PRO A 40 0.48 -4.28 -6.54
CA PRO A 40 1.72 -4.95 -6.96
C PRO A 40 2.93 -4.03 -6.94
N GLU A 41 2.75 -2.75 -7.25
CA GLU A 41 3.84 -1.76 -7.25
C GLU A 41 4.24 -1.38 -5.82
N TYR A 42 3.30 -1.30 -4.88
CA TYR A 42 3.59 -1.10 -3.46
C TYR A 42 4.51 -2.18 -2.90
N TYR A 43 4.15 -3.46 -3.06
CA TYR A 43 4.96 -4.56 -2.52
C TYR A 43 6.35 -4.60 -3.14
N LYS A 44 6.48 -4.32 -4.45
CA LYS A 44 7.79 -4.20 -5.10
C LYS A 44 8.65 -3.10 -4.46
N LEU A 45 8.07 -1.94 -4.15
CA LEU A 45 8.80 -0.84 -3.51
C LEU A 45 9.22 -1.20 -2.07
N ARG A 46 8.31 -1.81 -1.30
CA ARG A 46 8.57 -2.29 0.06
C ARG A 46 9.68 -3.34 0.11
N ASP A 47 9.73 -4.25 -0.85
CA ASP A 47 10.77 -5.28 -0.92
C ASP A 47 12.11 -4.75 -1.48
N LYS A 48 12.07 -3.68 -2.28
CA LYS A 48 13.24 -3.07 -2.92
C LYS A 48 14.02 -2.13 -2.00
N TYR A 49 13.34 -1.46 -1.09
CA TYR A 49 13.93 -0.40 -0.26
C TYR A 49 13.98 -0.75 1.22
N SER A 50 14.96 -0.18 1.92
CA SER A 50 15.05 -0.34 3.38
C SER A 50 13.91 0.37 4.11
N ALA A 51 13.57 -0.07 5.32
CA ALA A 51 12.54 0.57 6.15
C ALA A 51 12.77 2.09 6.31
N VAL A 52 14.04 2.51 6.49
CA VAL A 52 14.41 3.93 6.60
C VAL A 52 14.10 4.72 5.33
N GLU A 53 14.26 4.11 4.16
CA GLU A 53 13.95 4.75 2.88
C GLU A 53 12.44 4.82 2.63
N ILE A 54 11.69 3.80 3.03
CA ILE A 54 10.23 3.80 3.01
C ILE A 54 9.67 4.87 3.97
N ASP A 55 10.21 4.95 5.19
CA ASP A 55 9.83 5.98 6.16
C ASP A 55 10.06 7.40 5.62
N PHE A 56 11.18 7.60 4.90
CA PHE A 56 11.42 8.87 4.22
C PHE A 56 10.35 9.17 3.17
N LEU A 57 9.95 8.18 2.37
CA LEU A 57 8.87 8.35 1.39
C LEU A 57 7.55 8.70 2.08
N PHE A 58 7.24 8.07 3.20
CA PHE A 58 6.02 8.34 3.97
C PHE A 58 5.96 9.76 4.51
N ILE A 59 7.07 10.27 5.04
CA ILE A 59 7.16 11.67 5.49
C ILE A 59 6.93 12.64 4.31
N LYS A 60 7.43 12.32 3.13
CA LYS A 60 7.35 13.18 1.95
C LYS A 60 6.00 13.08 1.22
N PHE A 61 5.35 11.93 1.27
CA PHE A 61 4.16 11.58 0.51
C PHE A 61 3.11 10.94 1.44
N PRO A 62 2.34 11.74 2.19
CA PRO A 62 1.46 11.26 3.25
C PRO A 62 0.29 10.41 2.73
N PHE A 63 -0.22 10.68 1.52
CA PHE A 63 -1.28 9.85 0.94
C PHE A 63 -0.74 8.48 0.53
N PHE A 64 0.51 8.44 0.02
CA PHE A 64 1.20 7.18 -0.24
C PHE A 64 1.40 6.36 1.05
N GLN A 65 1.77 7.00 2.16
CA GLN A 65 1.83 6.34 3.48
C GLN A 65 0.49 5.71 3.84
N TRP A 66 -0.59 6.48 3.75
CA TRP A 66 -1.89 6.02 4.21
C TRP A 66 -2.42 4.83 3.38
N ILE A 67 -2.24 4.86 2.06
CA ILE A 67 -2.58 3.73 1.18
C ILE A 67 -1.73 2.50 1.49
N SER A 68 -0.44 2.70 1.76
CA SER A 68 0.47 1.62 2.15
C SER A 68 -0.03 0.91 3.41
N GLN A 69 -0.48 1.69 4.41
CA GLN A 69 -1.07 1.16 5.64
C GLN A 69 -2.41 0.44 5.38
N LEU A 70 -3.23 0.95 4.45
CA LEU A 70 -4.47 0.27 4.03
C LEU A 70 -4.15 -1.12 3.46
N PHE A 71 -3.11 -1.23 2.62
CA PHE A 71 -2.68 -2.51 2.06
C PHE A 71 -2.13 -3.47 3.08
N ASP A 72 -1.28 -3.02 4.01
CA ASP A 72 -0.78 -3.88 5.07
C ASP A 72 -1.95 -4.44 5.93
N ASN A 73 -2.99 -3.63 6.17
CA ASN A 73 -4.19 -4.09 6.87
C ASN A 73 -4.99 -5.12 6.07
N ILE A 74 -5.17 -4.91 4.76
CA ILE A 74 -5.83 -5.89 3.88
C ILE A 74 -5.04 -7.20 3.84
N GLU A 75 -3.71 -7.14 3.70
CA GLU A 75 -2.83 -8.30 3.73
C GLU A 75 -2.97 -9.08 5.05
N LEU A 76 -3.02 -8.36 6.17
CA LEU A 76 -3.21 -8.95 7.50
C LEU A 76 -4.55 -9.68 7.61
N ILE A 77 -5.63 -9.07 7.11
CA ILE A 77 -6.97 -9.69 7.08
C ILE A 77 -6.96 -10.95 6.21
N MET A 78 -6.46 -10.86 4.97
CA MET A 78 -6.39 -12.01 4.06
C MET A 78 -5.56 -13.16 4.62
N ARG A 79 -4.44 -12.86 5.30
CA ARG A 79 -3.62 -13.88 5.97
C ARG A 79 -4.36 -14.51 7.15
N ALA A 80 -5.11 -13.74 7.93
CA ALA A 80 -5.92 -14.26 9.02
C ALA A 80 -7.03 -15.20 8.52
N GLU A 81 -7.74 -14.81 7.45
CA GLU A 81 -8.77 -15.64 6.81
C GLU A 81 -8.20 -16.94 6.23
N ASN A 82 -7.05 -16.86 5.54
CA ASN A 82 -6.38 -18.06 5.03
C ASN A 82 -5.84 -18.96 6.16
N ALA A 83 -5.35 -18.39 7.27
CA ALA A 83 -4.92 -19.17 8.44
C ALA A 83 -6.09 -19.95 9.09
N HIS A 84 -7.34 -19.47 8.97
CA HIS A 84 -8.53 -20.16 9.45
C HIS A 84 -8.99 -21.29 8.52
N SER A 85 -8.38 -21.44 7.33
CA SER A 85 -8.64 -22.53 6.39
C SER A 85 -7.65 -23.70 6.48
N CYS A 86 -6.67 -23.66 7.39
CA CYS A 86 -5.91 -24.86 7.76
C CYS A 86 -6.80 -25.80 8.58
N PRO A 87 -7.01 -27.07 8.18
CA PRO A 87 -7.72 -28.01 9.03
C PRO A 87 -6.94 -28.17 10.33
N PRO A 88 -7.62 -28.29 11.49
CA PRO A 88 -6.93 -28.64 12.72
C PRO A 88 -6.20 -29.96 12.48
N PHE A 89 -4.93 -30.00 12.87
CA PHE A 89 -4.08 -31.18 12.87
C PHE A 89 -4.93 -32.44 13.08
N GLN A 90 -5.03 -33.28 12.03
CA GLN A 90 -5.54 -34.63 12.19
C GLN A 90 -4.40 -35.43 12.82
N ASP A 91 -4.61 -35.78 14.09
CA ASP A 91 -3.77 -36.69 14.88
C ASP A 91 -3.59 -38.06 14.20
#